data_AF-T1G308-F1
#
_entry.id   AF-T1G308-F1
#
_cell.length_a   1.000
_cell.length_b   1.000
_cell.length_c   1.000
_cell.angle_alpha   90.00
_cell.angle_beta   90.00
_cell.angle_gamma   90.00
#
_symmetry.space_group_name_H-M   'P 1'
#
loop_
_entity.id
_entity.type
_entity.pdbx_description
1 polymer ?
#
loop_
_entity_poly.entity_id
_entity_poly.type
_entity_poly.pdbx_seq_one_letter_code
_entity_poly.pdbx_strand_id
1 'polypeptide(L)'
;KIHAMRQSMTSLGHRLKCQPHECSIESCLYQFTTMEMLTGNNKYLCSHCNKGLGKKAKYTIANRQALIFVPPSILTLHLKRFQQTIMSLKKLSKHVTFSEILDMAPFCSSLAQNVKPNEDKVLYSLFGVVEHSGSLRSGHYTAYVKVRDDIKDTASSIPLQPNGIGNKSVVGSENSSVGPYPGRWFYVSDGNVSEVKNISNVLNSQAYILFYERIL
;
A
#
# COMPACT_ATOMS: atom_id res chain seq x y z
N LYS A 1 9.93 28.23 7.09
CA LYS A 1 9.25 27.38 8.09
C LYS A 1 7.76 27.18 7.78
N ILE A 2 6.94 28.23 7.63
CA ILE A 2 5.50 28.10 7.30
C ILE A 2 5.28 27.46 5.92
N HIS A 3 6.09 27.79 4.92
CA HIS A 3 5.99 27.22 3.57
C HIS A 3 6.26 25.70 3.56
N ALA A 4 7.32 25.24 4.24
CA ALA A 4 7.62 23.82 4.43
C ALA A 4 6.50 23.06 5.18
N MET A 5 5.85 23.70 6.15
CA MET A 5 4.73 23.14 6.90
C MET A 5 3.43 23.05 6.09
N ARG A 6 3.26 23.92 5.07
CA ARG A 6 2.16 23.82 4.09
C ARG A 6 2.45 22.73 3.05
N GLN A 7 3.69 22.61 2.58
CA GLN A 7 4.11 21.54 1.67
C GLN A 7 4.06 20.17 2.34
N SER A 8 4.38 20.05 3.64
CA SER A 8 4.32 18.76 4.34
C SER A 8 2.92 18.15 4.42
N MET A 9 1.85 18.94 4.19
CA MET A 9 0.47 18.47 4.17
C MET A 9 -0.11 18.28 2.76
N THR A 10 0.71 18.45 1.72
CA THR A 10 0.32 18.08 0.35
C THR A 10 0.81 16.68 0.02
N SER A 11 0.06 15.98 -0.82
CA SER A 11 0.45 14.66 -1.34
C SER A 11 1.33 14.78 -2.57
N LEU A 12 2.06 13.71 -2.88
CA LEU A 12 2.84 13.57 -4.10
C LEU A 12 1.93 13.46 -5.34
N GLY A 13 0.95 12.55 -5.28
CA GLY A 13 -0.04 12.33 -6.35
C GLY A 13 -1.37 13.04 -6.09
N HIS A 14 -2.23 13.07 -7.10
CA HIS A 14 -3.58 13.63 -6.99
C HIS A 14 -4.48 12.76 -6.10
N ARG A 15 -5.09 13.36 -5.06
CA ARG A 15 -6.03 12.66 -4.16
C ARG A 15 -7.43 12.65 -4.74
N LEU A 16 -7.76 11.60 -5.48
CA LEU A 16 -9.13 11.37 -5.93
C LEU A 16 -10.04 11.15 -4.73
N LYS A 17 -11.21 11.78 -4.73
CA LYS A 17 -12.25 11.53 -3.74
C LYS A 17 -12.89 10.18 -4.02
N CYS A 18 -12.93 9.34 -3.00
CA CYS A 18 -13.62 8.04 -3.05
C CYS A 18 -15.13 8.24 -3.20
N GLN A 19 -15.78 7.32 -3.89
CA GLN A 19 -17.23 7.38 -4.08
C GLN A 19 -17.96 7.02 -2.78
N PRO A 20 -19.16 7.57 -2.53
CA PRO A 20 -20.01 7.12 -1.43
C PRO A 20 -20.25 5.61 -1.52
N HIS A 21 -20.08 4.90 -0.40
CA HIS A 21 -20.23 3.44 -0.25
C HIS A 21 -19.13 2.55 -0.86
N GLU A 22 -18.12 3.14 -1.49
CA GLU A 22 -16.93 2.43 -1.95
C GLU A 22 -16.22 1.73 -0.77
N CYS A 23 -15.70 0.53 -1.00
CA CYS A 23 -14.94 -0.22 -0.01
C CYS A 23 -13.73 -0.81 -0.70
N SER A 24 -12.74 0.04 -0.95
CA SER A 24 -11.47 -0.29 -1.60
C SER A 24 -10.29 0.00 -0.67
N ILE A 25 -9.12 -0.57 -0.97
CA ILE A 25 -7.88 -0.23 -0.25
C ILE A 25 -7.55 1.24 -0.41
N GLU A 26 -7.78 1.81 -1.59
CA GLU A 26 -7.63 3.21 -1.90
C GLU A 26 -8.52 4.07 -1.01
N SER A 27 -9.78 3.65 -0.80
CA SER A 27 -10.70 4.30 0.14
C SER A 27 -10.22 4.23 1.58
N CYS A 28 -9.67 3.07 2.00
CA CYS A 28 -9.10 2.91 3.34
C CYS A 28 -7.86 3.78 3.55
N LEU A 29 -6.95 3.82 2.57
CA LEU A 29 -5.74 4.65 2.59
C LEU A 29 -6.08 6.15 2.54
N TYR A 30 -7.08 6.52 1.76
CA TYR A 30 -7.59 7.88 1.72
C TYR A 30 -8.10 8.30 3.10
N GLN A 31 -8.93 7.49 3.77
CA GLN A 31 -9.41 7.77 5.12
C GLN A 31 -8.26 7.83 6.14
N PHE A 32 -7.31 6.89 6.06
CA PHE A 32 -6.15 6.85 6.96
C PHE A 32 -5.28 8.11 6.86
N THR A 33 -5.17 8.68 5.66
CA THR A 33 -4.34 9.86 5.37
C THR A 33 -5.13 11.17 5.31
N THR A 34 -6.42 11.15 5.61
CA THR A 34 -7.27 12.34 5.63
C THR A 34 -7.00 13.17 6.89
N MET A 35 -7.14 14.49 6.74
CA MET A 35 -7.03 15.41 7.86
C MET A 35 -8.19 15.20 8.84
N GLU A 36 -7.87 15.00 10.11
CA GLU A 36 -8.83 14.90 11.20
C GLU A 36 -8.69 16.08 12.17
N MET A 37 -9.79 16.43 12.83
CA MET A 37 -9.80 17.48 13.85
C MET A 37 -9.73 16.88 15.24
N LEU A 38 -8.67 17.19 15.96
CA LEU A 38 -8.44 16.81 17.34
C LEU A 38 -9.27 17.72 18.27
N THR A 39 -10.35 17.18 18.84
CA THR A 39 -11.29 17.89 19.72
C THR A 39 -11.60 17.08 20.99
N GLY A 40 -12.39 17.64 21.92
CA GLY A 40 -12.79 16.96 23.16
C GLY A 40 -11.59 16.48 23.98
N ASN A 41 -11.55 15.19 24.28
CA ASN A 41 -10.48 14.53 25.03
C ASN A 41 -9.19 14.34 24.21
N ASN A 42 -9.24 14.53 22.88
CA ASN A 42 -8.10 14.34 21.98
C ASN A 42 -7.38 15.65 21.65
N LYS A 43 -7.72 16.77 22.31
CA LYS A 43 -7.09 18.08 22.06
C LYS A 43 -5.57 18.01 22.19
N TYR A 44 -4.88 18.81 21.38
CA TYR A 44 -3.42 18.82 21.31
C TYR A 44 -2.81 19.81 22.31
N LEU A 45 -1.70 19.41 22.94
CA LEU A 45 -0.88 20.29 23.78
C LEU A 45 0.18 21.00 22.94
N CYS A 46 -0.12 22.21 22.48
CA CYS A 46 0.82 22.98 21.67
C CYS A 46 1.96 23.59 22.53
N SER A 47 3.21 23.24 22.22
CA SER A 47 4.40 23.75 22.92
C SER A 47 4.53 25.27 22.87
N HIS A 48 4.13 25.90 21.76
CA HIS A 48 4.14 27.36 21.62
C HIS A 48 3.04 28.03 22.46
N CYS A 49 1.81 27.50 22.43
CA CYS A 49 0.71 28.06 23.21
C CYS A 49 0.90 27.87 24.72
N ASN A 50 1.74 26.93 25.13
CA ASN A 50 2.03 26.61 26.53
C ASN A 50 3.35 27.22 27.03
N LYS A 51 4.09 27.93 26.17
CA LYS A 51 5.32 28.59 26.56
C LYS A 51 5.01 29.68 27.61
N GLY A 52 5.50 29.50 28.83
CA GLY A 52 5.34 30.47 29.93
C GLY A 52 4.09 30.30 30.80
N LEU A 53 3.27 29.26 30.59
CA LEU A 53 2.01 29.05 31.33
C LEU A 53 2.14 28.32 32.69
N GLY A 54 3.35 28.11 33.20
CA GLY A 54 3.56 27.41 34.48
C GLY A 54 2.92 26.01 34.50
N LYS A 55 2.29 25.63 35.63
CA LYS A 55 1.69 24.29 35.85
C LYS A 55 0.33 24.07 35.16
N LYS A 56 -0.24 25.05 34.45
CA LYS A 56 -1.56 24.91 33.80
C LYS A 56 -1.41 24.65 32.30
N ALA A 57 -1.50 23.37 31.92
CA ALA A 57 -1.49 22.94 30.52
C ALA A 57 -2.78 23.36 29.80
N LYS A 58 -2.64 24.09 28.69
CA LYS A 58 -3.72 24.48 27.78
C LYS A 58 -3.75 23.56 26.57
N TYR A 59 -4.81 22.76 26.48
CA TYR A 59 -5.09 21.89 25.34
C TYR A 59 -5.97 22.60 24.32
N THR A 60 -5.57 22.56 23.05
CA THR A 60 -6.22 23.29 21.95
C THR A 60 -6.73 22.34 20.87
N ILE A 61 -7.76 22.79 20.15
CA ILE A 61 -8.20 22.12 18.93
C ILE A 61 -7.07 22.20 17.90
N ALA A 62 -6.83 21.11 17.18
CA ALA A 62 -5.79 21.05 16.16
C ALA A 62 -6.21 20.16 14.99
N ASN A 63 -5.65 20.42 13.81
CA ASN A 63 -5.78 19.50 12.67
C ASN A 63 -4.58 18.55 12.65
N ARG A 64 -4.83 17.27 12.47
CA ARG A 64 -3.81 16.22 12.35
C ARG A 64 -3.98 15.52 11.00
N GLN A 65 -2.86 15.28 10.32
CA GLN A 65 -2.82 14.47 9.11
C GLN A 65 -1.57 13.59 9.13
N ALA A 66 -1.70 12.35 8.68
CA ALA A 66 -0.58 11.44 8.47
C ALA A 66 -0.41 11.17 6.97
N LEU A 67 0.79 11.36 6.45
CA LEU A 67 1.18 11.02 5.08
C LEU A 67 2.43 10.15 5.13
N ILE A 68 2.66 9.36 4.08
CA ILE A 68 3.82 8.48 3.98
C ILE A 68 5.04 9.29 3.52
N PHE A 69 6.08 9.33 4.35
CA PHE A 69 7.32 10.07 4.03
C PHE A 69 8.36 9.20 3.33
N VAL A 70 8.46 7.92 3.67
CA VAL A 70 9.36 6.98 3.01
C VAL A 70 8.56 5.75 2.60
N PRO A 71 8.17 5.62 1.32
CA PRO A 71 7.49 4.44 0.82
C PRO A 71 8.45 3.23 0.87
N PRO A 72 8.08 2.12 1.55
CA PRO A 72 8.97 0.96 1.73
C PRO A 72 9.10 0.14 0.44
N SER A 73 10.16 -0.65 0.28
CA SER A 73 10.26 -1.60 -0.85
C SER A 73 9.19 -2.69 -0.76
N ILE A 74 8.88 -3.15 0.46
CA ILE A 74 7.79 -4.08 0.74
C ILE A 74 6.75 -3.37 1.60
N LEU A 75 5.55 -3.19 1.04
CA LEU A 75 4.41 -2.59 1.71
C LEU A 75 3.51 -3.70 2.26
N THR A 76 3.28 -3.65 3.58
CA THR A 76 2.32 -4.53 4.28
C THR A 76 1.11 -3.72 4.69
N LEU A 77 -0.07 -4.09 4.22
CA LEU A 77 -1.33 -3.43 4.55
C LEU A 77 -2.18 -4.38 5.40
N HIS A 78 -2.43 -3.99 6.65
CA HIS A 78 -3.32 -4.70 7.56
C HIS A 78 -4.72 -4.08 7.56
N LEU A 79 -5.73 -4.86 7.18
CA LEU A 79 -7.12 -4.46 7.25
C LEU A 79 -7.65 -4.67 8.67
N LYS A 80 -7.97 -3.57 9.36
CA LYS A 80 -8.54 -3.55 10.72
C LYS A 80 -10.00 -4.05 10.73
N ARG A 81 -10.18 -5.34 10.50
CA ARG A 81 -11.49 -5.99 10.40
C ARG A 81 -12.17 -6.25 11.73
N PHE A 82 -11.47 -6.14 12.86
CA PHE A 82 -12.05 -6.42 14.16
C PHE A 82 -12.39 -5.14 14.90
N GLN A 83 -13.63 -5.08 15.37
CA GLN A 83 -14.12 -4.02 16.23
C GLN A 83 -14.53 -4.63 17.57
N GLN A 84 -13.98 -4.07 18.64
CA GLN A 84 -14.35 -4.39 20.00
C GLN A 84 -15.12 -3.21 20.60
N THR A 85 -16.33 -3.50 21.06
CA THR A 85 -17.11 -2.62 21.93
C THR A 85 -17.19 -3.26 23.31
N ILE A 86 -17.67 -2.51 24.31
CA ILE A 86 -17.81 -3.02 25.69
C ILE A 86 -18.64 -4.32 25.73
N MET A 87 -19.63 -4.44 24.84
CA MET A 87 -20.58 -5.55 24.83
C MET A 87 -20.45 -6.51 23.64
N SER A 88 -19.61 -6.21 22.63
CA SER A 88 -19.52 -7.05 21.44
C SER A 88 -18.13 -7.08 20.80
N LEU A 89 -17.80 -8.23 20.22
CA LEU A 89 -16.67 -8.43 19.33
C LEU A 89 -17.22 -8.76 17.96
N LYS A 90 -16.98 -7.88 16.98
CA LYS A 90 -17.49 -8.04 15.62
C LYS A 90 -16.34 -8.07 14.62
N LYS A 91 -16.42 -9.00 13.67
CA LYS A 91 -15.60 -9.00 12.46
C LYS A 91 -16.36 -8.32 11.32
N LEU A 92 -15.69 -7.42 10.63
CA LEU A 92 -16.14 -6.77 9.41
C LEU A 92 -15.83 -7.70 8.23
N SER A 93 -16.87 -8.39 7.75
CA SER A 93 -16.84 -9.32 6.62
C SER A 93 -17.16 -8.66 5.27
N LYS A 94 -17.28 -7.34 5.22
CA LYS A 94 -17.44 -6.63 3.95
C LYS A 94 -16.17 -6.83 3.11
N HIS A 95 -16.33 -7.27 1.87
CA HIS A 95 -15.22 -7.35 0.93
C HIS A 95 -14.61 -5.96 0.74
N VAL A 96 -13.29 -5.89 0.80
CA VAL A 96 -12.53 -4.67 0.51
C VAL A 96 -11.86 -4.94 -0.83
N THR A 97 -12.23 -4.20 -1.86
CA THR A 97 -11.65 -4.32 -3.19
C THR A 97 -10.17 -3.90 -3.14
N PHE A 98 -9.32 -4.68 -3.79
CA PHE A 98 -7.91 -4.35 -4.01
C PHE A 98 -7.50 -4.81 -5.42
N SER A 99 -6.45 -4.20 -5.94
CA SER A 99 -5.94 -4.41 -7.29
C SER A 99 -4.59 -5.14 -7.27
N GLU A 100 -4.19 -5.68 -8.40
CA GLU A 100 -2.84 -6.25 -8.53
C GLU A 100 -1.76 -5.14 -8.55
N ILE A 101 -2.11 -3.94 -9.04
CA ILE A 101 -1.26 -2.75 -9.03
C ILE A 101 -1.88 -1.66 -8.18
N LEU A 102 -1.14 -1.20 -7.18
CA LEU A 102 -1.54 -0.13 -6.27
C LEU A 102 -0.62 1.09 -6.47
N ASP A 103 -1.22 2.26 -6.67
CA ASP A 103 -0.50 3.54 -6.64
C ASP A 103 -0.61 4.19 -5.27
N MET A 104 0.55 4.36 -4.63
CA MET A 104 0.67 4.96 -3.29
C MET A 104 0.93 6.47 -3.32
N ALA A 105 1.20 7.08 -4.49
CA ALA A 105 1.52 8.49 -4.60
C ALA A 105 0.47 9.43 -3.95
N PRO A 106 -0.86 9.19 -4.06
CA PRO A 106 -1.87 10.03 -3.40
C PRO A 106 -1.80 10.04 -1.87
N PHE A 107 -1.09 9.08 -1.27
CA PHE A 107 -0.99 8.89 0.18
C PHE A 107 0.41 9.24 0.72
N CYS A 108 1.36 9.50 -0.18
CA CYS A 108 2.72 9.94 0.14
C CYS A 108 2.79 11.46 0.25
N SER A 109 3.67 11.98 1.10
CA SER A 109 3.94 13.42 1.20
C SER A 109 4.60 13.93 -0.08
N SER A 110 4.35 15.19 -0.45
CA SER A 110 5.12 15.86 -1.52
C SER A 110 6.63 15.94 -1.23
N LEU A 111 7.03 15.75 0.03
CA LEU A 111 8.42 15.68 0.48
C LEU A 111 8.94 14.23 0.58
N ALA A 112 8.22 13.25 0.02
CA ALA A 112 8.57 11.84 0.16
C ALA A 112 10.01 11.56 -0.33
N GLN A 113 10.73 10.75 0.43
CA GLN A 113 12.06 10.26 0.08
C GLN A 113 11.97 8.98 -0.75
N ASN A 114 13.09 8.64 -1.41
CA ASN A 114 13.19 7.48 -2.31
C ASN A 114 12.18 7.52 -3.46
N VAL A 115 11.72 8.70 -3.85
CA VAL A 115 10.91 8.95 -5.05
C VAL A 115 11.70 9.90 -5.93
N LYS A 116 11.74 9.66 -7.25
CA LYS A 116 12.52 10.52 -8.14
C LYS A 116 11.87 11.91 -8.23
N PRO A 117 12.64 12.99 -8.45
CA PRO A 117 12.06 14.30 -8.73
C PRO A 117 11.09 14.23 -9.92
N ASN A 118 9.92 14.86 -9.80
CA ASN A 118 8.83 14.86 -10.78
C ASN A 118 8.13 13.51 -11.03
N GLU A 119 8.37 12.50 -10.20
CA GLU A 119 7.62 11.24 -10.24
C GLU A 119 6.31 11.40 -9.46
N ASP A 120 5.18 11.23 -10.16
CA ASP A 120 3.83 11.42 -9.61
C ASP A 120 3.13 10.09 -9.27
N LYS A 121 3.84 8.97 -9.38
CA LYS A 121 3.35 7.61 -9.12
C LYS A 121 4.32 6.84 -8.22
N VAL A 122 3.78 6.05 -7.31
CA VAL A 122 4.57 5.14 -6.48
C VAL A 122 3.90 3.78 -6.55
N LEU A 123 4.34 2.96 -7.50
CA LEU A 123 3.63 1.76 -7.90
C LEU A 123 4.10 0.52 -7.16
N TYR A 124 3.14 -0.30 -6.78
CA TYR A 124 3.34 -1.54 -6.06
C TYR A 124 2.60 -2.68 -6.74
N SER A 125 3.25 -3.84 -6.84
CA SER A 125 2.67 -5.10 -7.33
C SER A 125 2.27 -5.98 -6.15
N LEU A 126 1.03 -6.47 -6.14
CA LEU A 126 0.56 -7.45 -5.18
C LEU A 126 1.31 -8.77 -5.38
N PHE A 127 1.80 -9.36 -4.29
CA PHE A 127 2.43 -10.69 -4.33
C PHE A 127 1.95 -11.62 -3.22
N GLY A 128 1.18 -11.12 -2.25
CA GLY A 128 0.65 -11.94 -1.18
C GLY A 128 -0.66 -11.42 -0.60
N VAL A 129 -1.56 -12.33 -0.26
CA VAL A 129 -2.80 -12.05 0.46
C VAL A 129 -2.95 -13.08 1.57
N VAL A 130 -3.14 -12.63 2.81
CA VAL A 130 -3.58 -13.50 3.91
C VAL A 130 -5.06 -13.29 4.08
N GLU A 131 -5.84 -14.35 4.01
CA GLU A 131 -7.26 -14.38 4.31
C GLU A 131 -7.46 -14.94 5.73
N HIS A 132 -8.46 -14.41 6.43
CA HIS A 132 -8.88 -14.94 7.71
C HIS A 132 -10.35 -15.30 7.61
N SER A 133 -10.71 -16.53 7.95
CA SER A 133 -12.09 -17.00 8.11
C SER A 133 -12.44 -17.15 9.59
N GLY A 134 -13.73 -17.12 9.96
CA GLY A 134 -14.15 -17.21 11.37
C GLY A 134 -14.13 -15.86 12.12
N SER A 135 -14.10 -15.95 13.45
CA SER A 135 -14.28 -14.85 14.41
C SER A 135 -12.95 -14.43 15.06
N LEU A 136 -12.98 -13.41 15.93
CA LEU A 136 -11.78 -13.02 16.70
C LEU A 136 -11.31 -14.11 17.68
N ARG A 137 -12.19 -15.00 18.13
CA ARG A 137 -11.87 -16.03 19.15
C ARG A 137 -11.42 -17.36 18.54
N SER A 138 -11.78 -17.62 17.30
CA SER A 138 -11.49 -18.85 16.57
C SER A 138 -11.70 -18.58 15.09
N GLY A 139 -10.77 -19.05 14.28
CA GLY A 139 -10.75 -18.83 12.85
C GLY A 139 -9.64 -19.64 12.18
N HIS A 140 -9.54 -19.47 10.87
CA HIS A 140 -8.53 -20.15 10.05
C HIS A 140 -7.85 -19.16 9.12
N TYR A 141 -6.54 -19.23 9.02
CA TYR A 141 -5.74 -18.37 8.15
C TYR A 141 -5.28 -19.15 6.94
N THR A 142 -5.47 -18.55 5.77
CA THR A 142 -5.01 -19.10 4.48
C THR A 142 -4.30 -17.99 3.71
N ALA A 143 -3.51 -18.37 2.71
CA ALA A 143 -2.74 -17.42 1.94
C ALA A 143 -2.84 -17.65 0.44
N TYR A 144 -2.88 -16.56 -0.32
CA TYR A 144 -2.53 -16.54 -1.73
C TYR A 144 -1.13 -15.96 -1.85
N VAL A 145 -0.23 -16.65 -2.56
CA VAL A 145 1.15 -16.21 -2.76
C VAL A 145 1.50 -16.27 -4.23
N LYS A 146 2.11 -15.21 -4.75
CA LYS A 146 2.66 -15.16 -6.11
C LYS A 146 4.11 -15.60 -6.08
N VAL A 147 4.42 -16.67 -6.81
CA VAL A 147 5.78 -17.12 -7.04
C VAL A 147 6.22 -16.57 -8.39
N ARG A 148 7.31 -15.81 -8.40
CA ARG A 148 7.90 -15.29 -9.64
C ARG A 148 8.35 -16.44 -10.53
N ASP A 149 8.20 -16.26 -11.84
CA ASP A 149 8.83 -17.19 -12.77
C ASP A 149 10.35 -17.07 -12.66
N ASP A 150 11.06 -18.19 -12.77
CA ASP A 150 12.52 -18.17 -12.81
C ASP A 150 12.97 -17.35 -14.01
N ILE A 151 13.88 -16.39 -13.80
CA ILE A 151 14.60 -15.70 -14.87
C ILE A 151 15.64 -16.69 -15.43
N LYS A 152 15.16 -17.72 -16.12
CA LYS A 152 15.96 -18.60 -16.96
C LYS A 152 15.18 -18.71 -18.27
N ASP A 153 15.86 -18.43 -19.39
CA ASP A 153 15.36 -18.55 -20.77
C ASP A 153 14.71 -17.34 -21.46
N THR A 154 15.28 -16.14 -21.28
CA THR A 154 15.15 -15.08 -22.32
C THR A 154 16.48 -14.65 -22.93
N ALA A 155 17.59 -15.26 -22.49
CA ALA A 155 18.92 -15.10 -23.11
C ALA A 155 19.31 -16.27 -24.03
N SER A 156 18.53 -17.36 -24.07
CA SER A 156 18.82 -18.59 -24.82
C SER A 156 18.09 -18.69 -26.17
N SER A 157 17.30 -17.68 -26.57
CA SER A 157 16.57 -17.66 -27.85
C SER A 157 17.07 -16.61 -28.86
N ILE A 158 18.29 -16.09 -28.70
CA ILE A 158 18.98 -15.42 -29.81
C ILE A 158 19.68 -16.51 -30.64
N PRO A 159 19.29 -16.75 -31.91
CA PRO A 159 20.07 -17.59 -32.78
C PRO A 159 21.45 -16.94 -32.94
N LEU A 160 22.50 -17.63 -32.49
CA LEU A 160 23.88 -17.29 -32.79
C LEU A 160 24.07 -17.33 -34.31
N GLN A 161 23.97 -16.18 -34.97
CA GLN A 161 24.56 -15.97 -36.29
C GLN A 161 26.06 -15.75 -36.10
N PRO A 162 26.94 -16.54 -36.73
CA PRO A 162 28.37 -16.31 -36.64
C PRO A 162 28.77 -15.16 -37.60
N ASN A 163 29.67 -14.32 -37.12
CA ASN A 163 30.49 -13.33 -37.84
C ASN A 163 29.95 -11.88 -37.90
N GLY A 164 30.71 -10.99 -37.25
CA GLY A 164 30.66 -9.55 -37.52
C GLY A 164 31.12 -8.70 -36.33
N ILE A 165 32.41 -8.40 -36.26
CA ILE A 165 32.98 -7.39 -35.35
C ILE A 165 32.34 -6.03 -35.69
N GLY A 166 31.61 -5.46 -34.73
CA GLY A 166 31.02 -4.13 -34.86
C GLY A 166 30.49 -3.64 -33.52
N ASN A 167 31.22 -2.71 -32.91
CA ASN A 167 30.77 -1.97 -31.74
C ASN A 167 29.43 -1.28 -32.05
N LYS A 168 28.35 -1.77 -31.44
CA LYS A 168 27.10 -1.03 -31.32
C LYS A 168 26.71 -0.97 -29.86
N SER A 169 26.87 0.24 -29.32
CA SER A 169 26.25 0.73 -28.11
C SER A 169 24.80 0.27 -28.07
N VAL A 170 24.47 -0.65 -27.17
CA VAL A 170 23.09 -1.03 -26.90
C VAL A 170 22.46 0.16 -26.18
N VAL A 171 21.77 0.99 -26.96
CA VAL A 171 20.73 1.89 -26.45
C VAL A 171 19.67 0.98 -25.84
N GLY A 172 19.70 0.84 -24.52
CA GLY A 172 18.70 0.11 -23.76
C GLY A 172 17.36 0.82 -23.95
N SER A 173 16.47 0.14 -24.68
CA SER A 173 15.10 0.58 -24.90
C SER A 173 14.37 0.67 -23.55
N GLU A 174 14.08 1.91 -23.14
CA GLU A 174 13.15 2.22 -22.05
C GLU A 174 11.73 1.83 -22.48
N ASN A 175 11.39 0.55 -22.31
CA ASN A 175 10.02 0.09 -22.27
C ASN A 175 9.87 -0.75 -20.99
N SER A 176 10.04 -0.10 -19.84
CA SER A 176 9.65 -0.65 -18.54
C SER A 176 8.14 -0.84 -18.58
N SER A 177 7.67 -2.05 -18.90
CA SER A 177 6.25 -2.37 -18.83
C SER A 177 5.78 -2.12 -17.40
N VAL A 178 5.02 -1.05 -17.21
CA VAL A 178 4.38 -0.71 -15.94
C VAL A 178 3.27 -1.73 -15.70
N GLY A 179 3.64 -2.88 -15.18
CA GLY A 179 2.76 -4.03 -14.98
C GLY A 179 3.21 -4.87 -13.80
N PRO A 180 2.34 -5.77 -13.31
CA PRO A 180 2.67 -6.62 -12.19
C PRO A 180 3.83 -7.55 -12.57
N TYR A 181 4.69 -7.89 -11.60
CA TYR A 181 5.76 -8.85 -11.84
C TYR A 181 5.17 -10.18 -12.34
N PRO A 182 5.71 -10.81 -13.41
CA PRO A 182 5.22 -12.09 -13.88
C PRO A 182 5.37 -13.17 -12.81
N GLY A 183 4.48 -14.16 -12.82
CA GLY A 183 4.50 -15.25 -11.87
C GLY A 183 3.17 -15.98 -11.75
N ARG A 184 3.20 -17.09 -11.01
CA ARG A 184 2.06 -17.97 -10.78
C ARG A 184 1.54 -17.84 -9.36
N TRP A 185 0.23 -17.87 -9.21
CA TRP A 185 -0.42 -17.78 -7.91
C TRP A 185 -0.68 -19.16 -7.33
N PHE A 186 -0.48 -19.28 -6.02
CA PHE A 186 -0.75 -20.49 -5.26
C PHE A 186 -1.64 -20.14 -4.07
N TYR A 187 -2.63 -20.99 -3.81
CA TYR A 187 -3.42 -20.98 -2.59
C TYR A 187 -2.82 -21.97 -1.60
N VAL A 188 -2.61 -21.52 -0.37
CA VAL A 188 -1.96 -22.26 0.70
C VAL A 188 -2.89 -22.30 1.91
N SER A 189 -3.23 -23.50 2.34
CA SER A 189 -3.99 -23.76 3.58
C SER A 189 -3.34 -24.93 4.30
N ASP A 190 -2.59 -24.63 5.36
CA ASP A 190 -1.80 -25.60 6.13
C ASP A 190 -0.88 -26.42 5.22
N GLY A 191 -1.06 -27.76 5.20
CA GLY A 191 -0.30 -28.67 4.35
C GLY A 191 -0.76 -28.74 2.89
N ASN A 192 -1.85 -28.06 2.52
CA ASN A 192 -2.41 -28.11 1.17
C ASN A 192 -1.99 -26.88 0.36
N VAL A 193 -1.38 -27.11 -0.80
CA VAL A 193 -0.96 -26.08 -1.76
C VAL A 193 -1.53 -26.40 -3.12
N SER A 194 -2.23 -25.45 -3.74
CA SER A 194 -2.79 -25.61 -5.09
C SER A 194 -2.57 -24.37 -5.94
N GLU A 195 -2.31 -24.56 -7.23
CA GLU A 195 -2.16 -23.46 -8.18
C GLU A 195 -3.50 -22.77 -8.45
N VAL A 196 -3.48 -21.43 -8.51
CA VAL A 196 -4.64 -20.57 -8.78
C VAL A 196 -4.50 -20.03 -10.20
N LYS A 197 -5.29 -20.59 -11.12
CA LYS A 197 -5.24 -20.23 -12.55
C LYS A 197 -5.91 -18.88 -12.87
N ASN A 198 -6.87 -18.46 -12.06
CA ASN A 198 -7.63 -17.22 -12.27
C ASN A 198 -7.35 -16.22 -11.15
N ILE A 199 -6.74 -15.08 -11.51
CA ILE A 199 -6.40 -13.99 -10.59
C ILE A 199 -7.62 -13.45 -9.84
N SER A 200 -8.81 -13.51 -10.43
CA SER A 200 -10.06 -13.08 -9.79
C SER A 200 -10.34 -13.83 -8.49
N ASN A 201 -9.85 -15.06 -8.32
CA ASN A 201 -10.00 -15.79 -7.05
C ASN A 201 -9.17 -15.12 -5.94
N VAL A 202 -7.98 -14.65 -6.28
CA VAL A 202 -7.11 -13.90 -5.36
C VAL A 202 -7.76 -12.55 -5.02
N LEU A 203 -8.17 -11.78 -6.04
CA LEU A 203 -8.71 -10.43 -5.87
C LEU A 203 -10.05 -10.38 -5.15
N ASN A 204 -10.87 -11.44 -5.23
CA ASN A 204 -12.16 -11.53 -4.54
C ASN A 204 -12.07 -12.16 -3.14
N SER A 205 -10.87 -12.53 -2.67
CA SER A 205 -10.69 -13.12 -1.33
C SER A 205 -11.03 -12.14 -0.20
N GLN A 206 -11.35 -12.64 0.99
CA GLN A 206 -11.58 -11.80 2.18
C GLN A 206 -10.25 -11.42 2.85
N ALA A 207 -9.44 -10.65 2.12
CA ALA A 207 -8.11 -10.23 2.53
C ALA A 207 -8.10 -9.63 3.95
N TYR A 208 -7.19 -10.10 4.80
CA TYR A 208 -6.90 -9.59 6.13
C TYR A 208 -5.58 -8.83 6.15
N ILE A 209 -4.56 -9.35 5.47
CA ILE A 209 -3.28 -8.67 5.23
C ILE A 209 -2.95 -8.76 3.74
N LEU A 210 -2.49 -7.67 3.15
CA LEU A 210 -2.00 -7.61 1.78
C LEU A 210 -0.51 -7.30 1.77
N PHE A 211 0.22 -7.95 0.88
CA PHE A 211 1.65 -7.76 0.67
C PHE A 211 1.92 -7.29 -0.76
N TYR A 212 2.59 -6.16 -0.83
CA TYR A 212 2.87 -5.42 -2.05
C TYR A 212 4.37 -5.14 -2.15
N GLU A 213 4.92 -5.24 -3.34
CA GLU A 213 6.32 -4.95 -3.62
C GLU A 213 6.44 -3.80 -4.61
N ARG A 214 7.36 -2.90 -4.33
CA ARG A 214 7.58 -1.69 -5.11
C ARG A 214 8.15 -2.02 -6.49
N ILE A 215 7.54 -1.47 -7.55
CA ILE A 215 7.93 -1.69 -8.95
C ILE A 215 8.94 -0.63 -9.43
N LEU A 216 8.76 0.62 -8.97
CA LEU A 216 9.53 1.80 -9.37
C LEU A 216 9.90 2.65 -8.15
#